data_AF-A0A2P1NKB3-F1
#
_entry.id   AF-A0A2P1NKB3-F1
#
_cell.length_a   1.000
_cell.length_b   1.000
_cell.length_c   1.000
_cell.angle_alpha   90.00
_cell.angle_beta   90.00
_cell.angle_gamma   90.00
#
_symmetry.space_group_name_H-M   'P 1'
#
loop_
_entity.id
_entity.type
_entity.pdbx_description
1 polymer ?
#
loop_
_entity_poly.entity_id
_entity_poly.type
_entity_poly.pdbx_seq_one_letter_code
_entity_poly.pdbx_strand_id
1 'polypeptide(L)'
;MSRKTTRHTSLNRTLTGLATDAPFVIATRMSRMLDPATALSPAVQADNLRMVWEKQAAAFEACSALMAAGAAQYQQAWLGLWTGALPTGRAPSAASLAGALDSALQPFQRRARANARRLRSGR
;
A
#
# COMPACT_ATOMS: atom_id res chain seq x y z
N MET A 1 26.64 2.22 2.44
CA MET A 1 25.36 2.20 3.20
C MET A 1 24.78 0.79 3.17
N SER A 2 24.32 0.26 4.31
CA SER A 2 23.84 -1.12 4.45
C SER A 2 22.45 -1.31 3.83
N ARG A 3 22.24 -2.42 3.09
CA ARG A 3 20.99 -2.78 2.38
C ARG A 3 19.76 -2.80 3.30
N LYS A 4 19.96 -3.05 4.60
CA LYS A 4 18.90 -3.02 5.63
C LYS A 4 18.38 -1.61 5.85
N THR A 5 19.27 -0.64 6.02
CA THR A 5 18.93 0.78 6.23
C THR A 5 18.08 1.32 5.08
N THR A 6 18.41 0.97 3.84
CA THR A 6 17.66 1.42 2.65
C THR A 6 16.19 0.98 2.66
N ARG A 7 15.89 -0.25 3.11
CA ARG A 7 14.52 -0.78 3.15
C ARG A 7 13.67 -0.11 4.22
N HIS A 8 14.23 0.15 5.39
CA HIS A 8 13.54 0.90 6.44
C HIS A 8 13.26 2.35 6.01
N THR A 9 14.20 3.01 5.35
CA THR A 9 14.00 4.37 4.82
C THR A 9 12.90 4.41 3.76
N SER A 10 12.84 3.42 2.87
CA SER A 10 11.78 3.31 1.86
C SER A 10 10.41 3.13 2.49
N LEU A 11 10.26 2.17 3.41
CA LEU A 11 9.02 1.93 4.14
C LEU A 11 8.57 3.18 4.91
N ASN A 12 9.48 3.85 5.62
CA ASN A 12 9.15 5.06 6.36
C ASN A 12 8.63 6.17 5.44
N ARG A 13 9.22 6.32 4.24
CA ARG A 13 8.72 7.27 3.23
C ARG A 13 7.31 6.88 2.75
N THR A 14 7.06 5.60 2.53
CA THR A 14 5.75 5.08 2.13
C THR A 14 4.69 5.37 3.20
N LEU A 15 5.00 5.05 4.46
CA LEU A 15 4.14 5.33 5.62
C LEU A 15 3.88 6.81 5.82
N THR A 16 4.92 7.64 5.71
CA THR A 16 4.79 9.10 5.85
C THR A 16 3.87 9.66 4.77
N GLY A 17 4.05 9.23 3.51
CA GLY A 17 3.19 9.67 2.41
C GLY A 17 1.73 9.24 2.59
N LEU A 18 1.49 8.01 3.09
CA LEU A 18 0.14 7.55 3.42
C LEU A 18 -0.48 8.37 4.56
N ALA A 19 0.28 8.63 5.63
CA ALA A 19 -0.17 9.39 6.78
C ALA A 19 -0.55 10.83 6.43
N THR A 20 0.04 11.42 5.39
CA THR A 20 -0.32 12.76 4.92
C THR A 20 -1.44 12.77 3.88
N ASP A 21 -1.38 11.87 2.88
CA ASP A 21 -2.30 11.94 1.74
C ASP A 21 -3.66 11.30 2.05
N ALA A 22 -3.70 10.21 2.84
CA ALA A 22 -4.95 9.50 3.11
C ALA A 22 -5.94 10.32 3.96
N PRO A 23 -5.55 10.95 5.08
CA PRO A 23 -6.47 11.79 5.85
C PRO A 23 -6.99 12.98 5.03
N PHE A 24 -6.14 13.59 4.19
CA PHE A 24 -6.55 14.69 3.30
C PHE A 24 -7.64 14.25 2.31
N VAL A 25 -7.47 13.10 1.66
CA VAL A 25 -8.46 12.55 0.73
C VAL A 25 -9.78 12.26 1.44
N ILE A 26 -9.73 11.67 2.64
CA ILE A 26 -10.91 11.35 3.44
C ILE A 26 -11.63 12.63 3.86
N ALA A 27 -10.94 13.56 4.49
CA ALA A 27 -11.52 14.81 4.98
C ALA A 27 -12.18 15.62 3.86
N THR A 28 -11.51 15.77 2.71
CA THR A 28 -12.04 16.51 1.57
C THR A 28 -13.32 15.87 1.03
N ARG A 29 -13.40 14.53 1.01
CA ARG A 29 -14.59 13.82 0.54
C ARG A 29 -15.73 13.85 1.53
N MET A 30 -15.45 13.70 2.81
CA MET A 30 -16.46 13.89 3.85
C MET A 30 -17.05 15.30 3.77
N SER A 31 -16.21 16.32 3.55
CA SER A 31 -16.68 17.69 3.33
C SER A 31 -17.59 17.83 2.11
N ARG A 32 -17.31 17.12 1.00
CA ARG A 32 -18.18 17.13 -0.20
C ARG A 32 -19.48 16.33 -0.01
N MET A 33 -19.51 15.37 0.91
CA MET A 33 -20.75 14.65 1.24
C MET A 33 -21.69 15.48 2.12
N LEU A 34 -21.17 16.47 2.83
CA LEU A 34 -21.98 17.38 3.64
C LEU A 34 -22.77 18.38 2.79
N ASP A 35 -22.37 18.61 1.53
CA ASP A 35 -23.14 19.42 0.58
C ASP A 35 -23.99 18.50 -0.33
N PRO A 36 -25.32 18.47 -0.14
CA PRO A 36 -26.21 17.58 -0.89
C PRO A 36 -26.22 17.85 -2.40
N ALA A 37 -25.92 19.09 -2.84
CA ALA A 37 -25.84 19.42 -4.26
C ALA A 37 -24.64 18.73 -4.93
N THR A 38 -23.52 18.60 -4.22
CA THR A 38 -22.35 17.85 -4.71
C THR A 38 -22.47 16.36 -4.47
N ALA A 39 -23.08 15.91 -3.36
CA ALA A 39 -23.21 14.49 -3.04
C ALA A 39 -24.09 13.72 -4.04
N LEU A 40 -25.14 14.37 -4.55
CA LEU A 40 -26.09 13.77 -5.49
C LEU A 40 -25.69 13.96 -6.96
N SER A 41 -24.60 14.68 -7.23
CA SER A 41 -24.12 14.89 -8.59
C SER A 41 -23.68 13.56 -9.24
N PRO A 42 -24.19 13.21 -10.43
CA PRO A 42 -23.77 11.99 -11.15
C PRO A 42 -22.26 11.93 -11.40
N ALA A 43 -21.61 13.08 -11.62
CA ALA A 43 -20.17 13.16 -11.82
C ALA A 43 -19.39 12.78 -10.54
N VAL A 44 -19.87 13.19 -9.37
CA VAL A 44 -19.27 12.86 -8.08
C VAL A 44 -19.50 11.38 -7.73
N GLN A 45 -20.68 10.84 -8.06
CA GLN A 45 -20.98 9.42 -7.86
C GLN A 45 -20.12 8.51 -8.76
N ALA A 46 -19.97 8.84 -10.04
CA ALA A 46 -19.10 8.11 -10.95
C ALA A 46 -17.63 8.14 -10.49
N ASP A 47 -17.15 9.29 -10.01
CA ASP A 47 -15.81 9.42 -9.43
C ASP A 47 -15.66 8.57 -8.14
N ASN A 48 -16.65 8.58 -7.26
CA ASN A 48 -16.67 7.73 -6.06
C ASN A 48 -16.55 6.24 -6.40
N LEU A 49 -17.33 5.75 -7.37
CA LEU A 49 -17.28 4.35 -7.82
C LEU A 49 -15.92 4.00 -8.41
N ARG A 50 -15.35 4.87 -9.26
CA ARG A 50 -14.00 4.70 -9.79
C ARG A 50 -12.98 4.54 -8.68
N MET A 51 -13.10 5.31 -7.60
CA MET A 51 -12.18 5.19 -6.47
C MET A 51 -12.33 3.93 -5.65
N VAL A 52 -13.55 3.42 -5.49
CA VAL A 52 -13.78 2.12 -4.85
C VAL A 52 -13.06 1.04 -5.67
N TRP A 53 -13.18 1.09 -6.99
CA TRP A 53 -12.46 0.19 -7.88
C TRP A 53 -10.93 0.36 -7.75
N GLU A 54 -10.43 1.59 -7.73
CA GLU A 54 -9.00 1.87 -7.52
C GLU A 54 -8.50 1.30 -6.18
N LYS A 55 -9.28 1.40 -5.10
CA LYS A 55 -8.95 0.81 -3.77
C LYS A 55 -8.96 -0.71 -3.81
N GLN A 56 -9.94 -1.33 -4.48
CA GLN A 56 -10.02 -2.78 -4.61
C GLN A 56 -8.83 -3.33 -5.41
N ALA A 57 -8.47 -2.68 -6.52
CA ALA A 57 -7.27 -3.02 -7.29
C ALA A 57 -5.99 -2.87 -6.44
N ALA A 58 -5.91 -1.84 -5.59
CA ALA A 58 -4.79 -1.66 -4.67
C ALA A 58 -4.69 -2.82 -3.66
N ALA A 59 -5.83 -3.26 -3.11
CA ALA A 59 -5.89 -4.38 -2.19
C ALA A 59 -5.45 -5.69 -2.85
N PHE A 60 -5.86 -5.92 -4.11
CA PHE A 60 -5.41 -7.07 -4.88
C PHE A 60 -3.90 -7.04 -5.15
N GLU A 61 -3.35 -5.90 -5.58
CA GLU A 61 -1.90 -5.70 -5.75
C GLU A 61 -1.12 -5.90 -4.43
N ALA A 62 -1.66 -5.44 -3.31
CA ALA A 62 -1.04 -5.61 -2.01
C ALA A 62 -1.05 -7.08 -1.55
N CYS A 63 -2.18 -7.76 -1.75
CA CYS A 63 -2.32 -9.19 -1.46
C CYS A 63 -1.33 -10.02 -2.30
N SER A 64 -1.22 -9.74 -3.60
CA SER A 64 -0.28 -10.45 -4.47
C SER A 64 1.17 -10.19 -4.08
N ALA A 65 1.53 -8.97 -3.65
CA ALA A 65 2.85 -8.65 -3.13
C ALA A 65 3.18 -9.44 -1.85
N LEU A 66 2.22 -9.56 -0.92
CA LEU A 66 2.38 -10.37 0.29
C LEU A 66 2.50 -11.87 -0.02
N MET A 67 1.68 -12.38 -0.94
CA MET A 67 1.75 -13.77 -1.39
C MET A 67 3.10 -14.07 -2.05
N ALA A 68 3.60 -13.18 -2.90
CA ALA A 68 4.92 -13.32 -3.51
C ALA A 68 6.05 -13.31 -2.47
N ALA A 69 5.96 -12.45 -1.45
CA ALA A 69 6.92 -12.43 -0.34
C ALA A 69 6.88 -13.74 0.47
N GLY A 70 5.68 -14.27 0.75
CA GLY A 70 5.50 -15.57 1.40
C GLY A 70 6.06 -16.72 0.58
N ALA A 71 5.80 -16.75 -0.72
CA ALA A 71 6.32 -17.76 -1.65
C ALA A 71 7.85 -17.73 -1.71
N ALA A 72 8.46 -16.54 -1.77
CA ALA A 72 9.92 -16.40 -1.74
C ALA A 72 10.52 -16.93 -0.43
N GLN A 73 9.84 -16.70 0.70
CA GLN A 73 10.29 -17.21 2.00
C GLN A 73 10.17 -18.73 2.09
N TYR A 74 9.10 -19.31 1.54
CA TYR A 74 8.94 -20.76 1.43
C TYR A 74 10.02 -21.39 0.52
N GLN A 75 10.31 -20.77 -0.62
CA GLN A 75 11.36 -21.22 -1.53
C GLN A 75 12.75 -21.21 -0.86
N GLN A 76 13.06 -20.16 -0.08
CA GLN A 76 14.31 -20.12 0.68
C GLN A 76 14.39 -21.19 1.77
N ALA A 77 13.27 -21.45 2.48
CA ALA A 77 13.21 -22.52 3.45
C ALA A 77 13.43 -23.89 2.78
N TRP A 78 12.79 -24.13 1.64
CA TRP A 78 12.97 -25.34 0.85
C TRP A 78 14.41 -25.54 0.40
N LEU A 79 15.05 -24.52 -0.18
CA LEU A 79 16.47 -24.58 -0.57
C LEU A 79 17.41 -24.80 0.63
N GLY A 80 17.05 -24.25 1.80
CA GLY A 80 17.76 -24.51 3.05
C GLY A 80 17.77 -26.00 3.41
N LEU A 81 16.64 -26.69 3.25
CA LEU A 81 16.56 -28.13 3.48
C LEU A 81 17.49 -28.92 2.55
N TRP A 82 17.53 -28.56 1.26
CA TRP A 82 18.40 -29.23 0.28
C TRP A 82 19.90 -29.01 0.51
N THR A 83 20.26 -27.92 1.19
CA THR A 83 21.66 -27.58 1.51
C THR A 83 22.10 -28.08 2.90
N GLY A 84 21.27 -28.90 3.55
CA GLY A 84 21.56 -29.48 4.87
C GLY A 84 21.38 -28.50 6.04
N ALA A 85 20.84 -27.31 5.79
CA ALA A 85 20.48 -26.39 6.86
C ALA A 85 19.15 -26.82 7.48
N LEU A 86 19.16 -27.14 8.78
CA LEU A 86 17.94 -27.43 9.52
C LEU A 86 16.99 -26.22 9.45
N PRO A 87 15.67 -26.44 9.25
CA PRO A 87 14.69 -25.39 9.29
C PRO A 87 14.51 -24.97 10.75
N THR A 88 15.46 -24.22 11.29
CA THR A 88 15.20 -23.42 12.47
C THR A 88 14.02 -22.52 12.09
N GLY A 89 12.91 -22.56 12.82
CA GLY A 89 11.69 -21.79 12.55
C GLY A 89 11.92 -20.28 12.68
N ARG A 90 12.87 -19.76 11.92
CA ARG A 90 13.46 -18.45 12.06
C ARG A 90 12.45 -17.44 11.54
N ALA A 91 11.99 -16.59 12.45
CA ALA A 91 11.14 -15.47 12.10
C ALA A 91 11.78 -14.66 10.96
N PRO A 92 10.98 -14.15 10.01
CA PRO A 92 11.48 -13.30 8.94
C PRO A 92 12.31 -12.16 9.54
N SER A 93 13.47 -11.86 8.94
CA SER A 93 14.26 -10.72 9.39
C SER A 93 13.47 -9.42 9.26
N ALA A 94 13.68 -8.47 10.16
CA ALA A 94 13.02 -7.16 10.12
C ALA A 94 13.16 -6.45 8.76
N ALA A 95 14.30 -6.61 8.08
CA ALA A 95 14.54 -6.05 6.75
C ALA A 95 13.78 -6.80 5.62
N SER A 96 13.48 -8.09 5.80
CA SER A 96 12.61 -8.83 4.88
C SER A 96 11.17 -8.37 5.05
N LEU A 97 10.71 -8.30 6.31
CA LEU A 97 9.37 -7.83 6.65
C LEU A 97 9.15 -6.39 6.17
N ALA A 98 10.11 -5.50 6.41
CA ALA A 98 10.03 -4.11 5.94
C ALA A 98 9.93 -4.02 4.41
N GLY A 99 10.62 -4.88 3.67
CA GLY A 99 10.52 -4.93 2.21
C GLY A 99 9.16 -5.46 1.72
N ALA A 100 8.62 -6.49 2.37
CA ALA A 100 7.30 -7.02 2.05
C ALA A 100 6.20 -6.00 2.33
N LEU A 101 6.27 -5.33 3.49
CA LEU A 101 5.35 -4.26 3.87
C LEU A 101 5.44 -3.07 2.92
N ASP A 102 6.65 -2.65 2.53
CA ASP A 102 6.82 -1.53 1.59
C ASP A 102 6.17 -1.86 0.24
N SER A 103 6.43 -3.06 -0.30
CA SER A 103 5.80 -3.53 -1.54
C SER A 103 4.28 -3.62 -1.44
N ALA A 104 3.74 -4.06 -0.31
CA ALA A 104 2.31 -4.17 -0.08
C ALA A 104 1.62 -2.80 0.08
N LEU A 105 2.32 -1.81 0.65
CA LEU A 105 1.78 -0.47 0.91
C LEU A 105 1.93 0.50 -0.27
N GLN A 106 2.90 0.27 -1.16
CA GLN A 106 3.12 1.12 -2.35
C GLN A 106 1.86 1.31 -3.22
N PRO A 107 1.08 0.26 -3.56
CA PRO A 107 -0.18 0.42 -4.29
C PRO A 107 -1.14 1.44 -3.68
N PHE A 108 -1.27 1.42 -2.35
CA PHE A 108 -2.11 2.36 -1.60
C PHE A 108 -1.51 3.76 -1.60
N GLN A 109 -0.20 3.88 -1.38
CA GLN A 109 0.49 5.18 -1.38
C GLN A 109 0.35 5.88 -2.74
N ARG A 110 0.57 5.16 -3.85
CA ARG A 110 0.44 5.71 -5.21
C ARG A 110 -0.97 6.26 -5.46
N ARG A 111 -1.99 5.52 -5.06
CA ARG A 111 -3.40 5.90 -5.25
C ARG A 111 -3.84 7.00 -4.30
N ALA A 112 -3.39 6.99 -3.04
CA ALA A 112 -3.64 8.07 -2.10
C ALA A 112 -3.06 9.39 -2.63
N ARG A 113 -1.82 9.37 -3.10
CA ARG A 113 -1.16 10.53 -3.72
C ARG A 113 -1.87 10.99 -5.00
N ALA A 114 -2.25 10.07 -5.88
CA ALA A 114 -2.99 10.41 -7.09
C ALA A 114 -4.34 11.07 -6.77
N ASN A 115 -5.07 10.54 -5.78
CA ASN A 115 -6.34 11.10 -5.34
C ASN A 115 -6.16 12.46 -4.65
N ALA A 116 -5.15 12.62 -3.81
CA ALA A 116 -4.81 13.91 -3.20
C ALA A 116 -4.50 14.96 -4.28
N ARG A 117 -3.74 14.61 -5.32
CA ARG A 117 -3.46 15.50 -6.46
C ARG A 117 -4.74 15.88 -7.20
N ARG A 118 -5.60 14.93 -7.57
CA ARG A 118 -6.88 15.22 -8.24
C ARG A 118 -7.76 16.16 -7.43
N LEU A 119 -7.84 15.95 -6.12
CA LEU A 119 -8.64 16.80 -5.23
C LEU A 119 -8.06 18.21 -5.07
N ARG A 120 -6.72 18.36 -5.14
CA ARG A 120 -6.06 19.67 -5.13
C ARG A 120 -6.22 20.41 -6.46
N SER A 121 -6.21 19.70 -7.59
CA SER A 121 -6.32 20.27 -8.94
C SER A 121 -7.77 20.49 -9.39
N GLY A 122 -8.75 19.88 -8.72
CA GLY A 122 -10.18 20.09 -8.96
C GLY A 122 -10.82 21.10 -8.00
N ARG A 123 -10.03 22.06 -7.51
CA ARG A 123 -10.51 23.37 -7.03
C ARG A 123 -10.42 24.33 -8.20
#